data_AF-A0AAU4DHL9-F1
#
_entry.id   AF-A0AAU4DHL9-F1
#
_cell.length_a   1.000
_cell.length_b   1.000
_cell.length_c   1.000
_cell.angle_alpha   90.00
_cell.angle_beta   90.00
_cell.angle_gamma   90.00
#
_symmetry.space_group_name_H-M   'P 1'
#
loop_
_entity.id
_entity.type
_entity.pdbx_description
1 polymer ?
#
loop_
_entity_poly.entity_id
_entity_poly.type
_entity_poly.pdbx_seq_one_letter_code
_entity_poly.pdbx_strand_id
1 'polypeptide(L)' 'MPPIHVLHGQPTPEELATVLAVVSARAAAAQAAAEAARTTGGPASPWNDNARRLRPVLRPGAHAWRTSGWAR' A
#
# COMPACT_ATOMS: atom_id res chain seq x y z
N MET A 1 6.34 -9.51 11.48
CA MET A 1 7.04 -8.22 11.29
C MET A 1 8.52 -8.49 11.32
N PRO A 2 9.32 -7.84 10.46
CA PRO A 2 10.77 -7.92 10.61
C PRO A 2 11.19 -7.42 12.01
N PRO A 3 12.28 -7.94 12.57
CA PRO A 3 12.79 -7.52 13.88
C PRO A 3 13.15 -6.02 13.88
N ILE A 4 12.90 -5.35 15.01
CA ILE A 4 13.26 -3.93 15.21
C ILE A 4 14.70 -3.87 15.73
N HIS A 5 15.54 -3.09 15.06
CA HIS A 5 16.96 -2.92 15.41
C HIS A 5 17.25 -1.50 15.87
N VAL A 6 17.97 -1.38 16.98
CA VAL A 6 18.54 -0.11 17.43
C VAL A 6 19.87 0.08 16.71
N LEU A 7 19.92 1.04 15.78
CA LEU A 7 21.13 1.31 15.00
C LEU A 7 22.12 2.21 15.76
N HIS A 8 21.61 3.13 16.59
CA HIS A 8 22.39 4.09 17.37
C HIS A 8 21.78 4.32 18.75
N GLY A 9 22.62 4.63 19.74
CA GLY A 9 22.21 4.84 21.14
C GLY A 9 22.19 3.56 21.98
N GLN A 10 21.93 3.71 23.27
CA GLN A 10 21.78 2.62 24.25
C GLN A 10 20.51 2.88 25.07
N PRO A 11 19.31 2.67 24.50
CA PRO A 11 18.06 2.86 25.24
C PRO A 11 17.97 1.86 26.37
N THR A 12 17.33 2.26 27.48
CA THR A 12 17.04 1.30 28.53
C THR A 12 15.99 0.28 28.04
N PRO A 13 15.92 -0.92 28.64
CA PRO A 13 14.88 -1.90 28.32
C PRO A 13 13.47 -1.32 28.44
N GLU A 14 13.24 -0.43 29.40
CA GLU A 14 11.96 0.23 29.67
C GLU A 14 11.59 1.21 28.56
N GLU A 15 12.56 2.01 28.08
CA GLU A 15 12.36 2.93 26.97
C GLU A 15 12.05 2.17 25.68
N LEU A 16 12.81 1.12 25.38
CA LEU A 16 12.58 0.29 24.21
C LEU A 16 11.20 -0.38 24.28
N ALA A 17 10.81 -0.93 25.43
CA ALA A 17 9.49 -1.52 25.64
C ALA A 17 8.37 -0.49 25.40
N THR A 18 8.56 0.74 25.88
CA THR A 18 7.59 1.83 25.69
C THR A 18 7.42 2.17 24.21
N VAL A 19 8.52 2.33 23.47
CA VAL A 19 8.46 2.60 22.03
C VAL A 19 7.79 1.45 21.27
N LEU A 20 8.13 0.20 21.60
CA LEU A 20 7.52 -0.98 21.00
C LEU A 20 6.01 -1.05 21.27
N ALA A 21 5.56 -0.73 22.48
CA ALA A 21 4.15 -0.68 22.84
C ALA A 21 3.40 0.37 22.01
N VAL A 22 3.96 1.58 21.86
CA VAL A 22 3.34 2.65 21.07
C VAL A 22 3.30 2.30 19.57
N VAL A 23 4.41 1.81 19.00
CA VAL A 23 4.48 1.44 17.59
C VAL A 23 3.53 0.30 17.26
N SER A 24 3.48 -0.74 18.10
CA SER A 24 2.57 -1.87 17.90
C SER A 24 1.10 -1.46 18.04
N ALA A 25 0.75 -0.63 19.02
CA ALA A 25 -0.61 -0.10 19.19
C ALA A 25 -1.06 0.71 17.95
N ARG A 26 -0.17 1.56 17.41
CA ARG A 26 -0.47 2.32 16.18
C ARG A 26 -0.61 1.43 14.96
N ALA A 27 0.23 0.40 14.83
CA ALA A 27 0.13 -0.57 13.75
C ALA A 27 -1.20 -1.35 13.80
N ALA A 28 -1.60 -1.81 14.99
CA ALA A 28 -2.87 -2.49 15.20
C ALA A 28 -4.08 -1.58 14.88
N ALA A 29 -4.03 -0.30 15.30
CA ALA A 29 -5.08 0.67 14.97
C ALA A 29 -5.18 0.92 13.45
N ALA A 30 -4.06 1.02 12.75
CA ALA A 30 -4.04 1.17 11.30
C ALA A 30 -4.61 -0.07 10.59
N GLN A 31 -4.29 -1.28 11.09
CA GLN A 31 -4.86 -2.53 10.57
C GLN A 31 -6.37 -2.61 10.78
N ALA A 32 -6.86 -2.25 11.98
CA ALA A 32 -8.28 -2.21 12.28
C ALA A 32 -9.02 -1.19 11.41
N ALA A 33 -8.44 -0.01 11.19
CA ALA A 33 -8.99 0.99 10.28
C ALA A 33 -9.04 0.47 8.82
N ALA A 34 -8.00 -0.24 8.37
CA ALA A 34 -7.99 -0.85 7.04
C ALA A 34 -9.02 -1.98 6.89
N GLU A 35 -9.27 -2.78 7.92
CA GLU A 35 -10.34 -3.78 7.95
C GLU A 35 -11.72 -3.11 7.90
N ALA A 36 -11.96 -2.10 8.74
CA ALA A 36 -13.22 -1.34 8.72
C ALA A 36 -13.48 -0.65 7.38
N ALA A 37 -12.43 -0.14 6.72
CA ALA A 37 -12.55 0.44 5.38
C ALA A 37 -12.94 -0.60 4.33
N ARG A 38 -12.45 -1.85 4.45
CA ARG A 38 -12.83 -2.94 3.54
C ARG A 38 -14.30 -3.35 3.70
N THR A 39 -14.83 -3.35 4.93
CA THR A 39 -16.23 -3.72 5.19
C THR A 39 -17.23 -2.62 4.83
N THR A 40 -16.81 -1.35 4.84
CA THR A 40 -17.68 -0.20 4.57
C THR A 40 -17.87 0.09 3.07
N GLY A 41 -17.23 -0.68 2.17
CA GLY A 41 -17.51 -0.62 0.72
C GLY A 41 -17.20 0.72 0.04
N GLY A 42 -16.40 1.58 0.66
CA GLY A 42 -15.98 2.85 0.08
C GLY A 42 -14.94 2.65 -1.04
N PRO A 43 -14.88 3.54 -2.05
CA PRO A 43 -13.85 3.45 -3.08
C PRO A 43 -12.46 3.52 -2.44
N ALA A 44 -11.56 2.66 -2.90
CA ALA A 44 -10.16 2.71 -2.47
C ALA A 44 -9.62 4.13 -2.67
N SER A 45 -8.90 4.65 -1.67
CA SER A 45 -8.21 5.94 -1.78
C SER A 45 -7.45 5.99 -3.12
N PRO A 46 -7.49 7.11 -3.87
CA PRO A 46 -6.77 7.24 -5.14
C PRO A 46 -5.28 6.88 -5.02
N TRP A 47 -4.69 7.05 -3.85
CA TRP A 47 -3.30 6.69 -3.54
C TRP A 47 -3.05 5.17 -3.41
N ASN A 48 -4.09 4.40 -3.06
CA ASN A 48 -4.07 2.95 -2.90
C ASN A 48 -4.71 2.19 -4.07
N ASP A 49 -5.20 2.91 -5.08
CA ASP A 49 -5.78 2.32 -6.29
C ASP A 49 -4.67 1.76 -7.20
N ASN A 50 -4.28 0.50 -6.94
CA ASN A 50 -3.29 -0.20 -7.76
C ASN A 50 -3.74 -0.34 -9.22
N ALA A 51 -5.03 -0.31 -9.53
CA ALA A 51 -5.50 -0.39 -10.92
C ALA A 51 -5.00 0.81 -11.76
N ARG A 52 -4.80 1.99 -11.14
CA ARG A 52 -4.19 3.15 -11.81
C ARG A 52 -2.71 2.99 -12.12
N ARG A 53 -2.02 2.09 -11.41
CA ARG A 53 -0.60 1.76 -11.68
C ARG A 53 -0.45 0.67 -12.73
N LEU A 54 -1.53 -0.05 -13.05
CA LEU A 54 -1.52 -1.07 -14.07
C LEU A 54 -1.76 -0.46 -15.45
N ARG A 55 -1.15 -1.06 -16.47
CA ARG A 55 -1.41 -0.69 -17.85
C ARG A 55 -2.89 -0.97 -18.17
N PRO A 56 -3.63 -0.03 -18.77
CA PRO A 56 -5.00 -0.29 -19.20
C PRO A 56 -5.06 -1.51 -20.11
N VAL A 57 -6.11 -2.30 -19.98
CA VAL A 57 -6.36 -3.44 -20.87
C VAL A 57 -6.42 -2.92 -22.30
N LEU A 58 -5.57 -3.48 -23.17
CA LEU A 58 -5.60 -3.15 -24.59
C LEU A 58 -6.95 -3.59 -25.15
N ARG A 59 -7.65 -2.67 -25.81
CA ARG A 59 -8.87 -2.98 -26.56
C ARG A 59 -8.51 -3.11 -28.04
N PRO A 60 -8.29 -4.33 -28.56
CA PRO A 60 -8.07 -4.50 -29.98
C PRO A 60 -9.35 -4.12 -30.73
N GLY A 61 -9.25 -3.11 -31.60
CA GLY A 61 -10.32 -2.73 -32.52
C GLY A 61 -10.21 -3.46 -33.85
N ALA A 62 -11.28 -3.47 -34.64
CA ALA A 62 -11.20 -3.89 -36.04
C ALA A 62 -10.09 -3.09 -36.74
N HIS A 63 -9.18 -3.79 -37.40
CA HIS A 63 -8.00 -3.23 -38.08
C HIS A 63 -6.88 -2.67 -37.18
N ALA A 64 -6.98 -2.69 -35.84
CA ALA A 64 -5.96 -2.13 -34.95
C ALA A 64 -4.54 -2.71 -35.15
N TRP A 65 -4.45 -3.98 -35.56
CA TRP A 65 -3.17 -4.60 -35.92
C TRP A 65 -2.62 -4.09 -37.26
N ARG A 66 -3.49 -3.89 -38.26
CA ARG A 66 -3.08 -3.43 -39.60
C ARG A 66 -2.63 -1.99 -39.61
N THR A 67 -3.20 -1.16 -38.74
CA THR A 67 -2.89 0.27 -38.66
C THR A 67 -1.83 0.62 -37.62
N SER A 68 -1.27 -0.39 -36.94
CA SER A 68 -0.29 -0.20 -35.86
C SER A 68 1.03 0.46 -36.32
N GLY A 69 1.35 0.38 -37.61
CA GLY A 69 2.54 1.00 -38.21
C GLY A 69 2.27 2.28 -39.01
N TRP A 70 1.04 2.81 -38.98
CA TRP A 70 0.75 4.09 -39.65
C TRP A 70 1.32 5.25 -38.85
N ALA A 71 1.82 6.28 -39.55
CA ALA A 71 2.19 7.53 -38.91
C ALA A 71 0.94 8.15 -38.26
N ARG A 72 1.12 8.71 -37.06
CA ARG A 72 0.03 9.33 -36.30
C ARG A 72 -0.22 10.75 -36.76
#